data_AF-A0AAP0I8Y8-F1
#
_entry.id   AF-A0AAP0I8Y8-F1
#
_cell.length_a   1.000
_cell.length_b   1.000
_cell.length_c   1.000
_cell.angle_alpha   90.00
_cell.angle_beta   90.00
_cell.angle_gamma   90.00
#
_symmetry.space_group_name_H-M   'P 1'
#
loop_
_entity.id
_entity.type
_entity.pdbx_description
1 polymer ?
#
loop_
_entity_poly.entity_id
_entity_poly.type
_entity_poly.pdbx_seq_one_letter_code
_entity_poly.pdbx_strand_id
1 'polypeptide(L)'
;MNGGIDCYDLKVKLRQNEKKPEIVIVNIGSTVNGANDNIDCVIQTLKDSGFDHNRFCIHCDCSISGLMVPFIKADAEKVTFKKPIGSVSTSC
;
A
#
# COMPACT_ATOMS: atom_id res chain seq x y z
N MET A 1 2.57 6.90 17.66
CA MET A 1 2.00 6.78 16.31
C MET A 1 3.05 6.16 15.42
N ASN A 2 2.80 4.98 14.83
CA ASN A 2 3.81 4.23 14.09
C ASN A 2 4.02 4.71 12.64
N GLY A 3 3.36 5.77 12.18
CA GLY A 3 3.60 6.40 10.87
C GLY A 3 3.11 5.61 9.64
N GLY A 4 2.50 4.44 9.85
CA GLY A 4 1.83 3.67 8.80
C GLY A 4 0.35 4.01 8.67
N ILE A 5 -0.25 3.61 7.55
CA ILE A 5 -1.66 3.77 7.21
C ILE A 5 -2.57 3.09 8.24
N ASP A 6 -3.61 3.82 8.67
CA ASP A 6 -4.66 3.28 9.50
C ASP A 6 -5.72 2.61 8.63
N CYS A 7 -5.75 1.28 8.63
CA CYS A 7 -6.72 0.50 7.86
C CYS A 7 -8.17 0.73 8.30
N TYR A 8 -8.43 1.12 9.56
CA TYR A 8 -9.78 1.45 10.01
C TYR A 8 -10.26 2.76 9.39
N ASP A 9 -9.42 3.80 9.44
CA ASP A 9 -9.71 5.08 8.79
C ASP A 9 -9.84 4.93 7.27
N LEU A 10 -8.96 4.13 6.66
CA LEU A 10 -9.05 3.77 5.24
C LEU A 10 -10.41 3.14 4.91
N LYS A 11 -10.89 2.18 5.72
CA LYS A 11 -12.20 1.54 5.53
C LYS A 11 -13.35 2.54 5.58
N VAL A 12 -13.30 3.49 6.51
CA VAL A 12 -14.31 4.56 6.64
C VAL A 12 -14.33 5.43 5.37
N LYS A 13 -13.16 5.84 4.88
CA LYS A 13 -13.04 6.65 3.65
C LYS A 13 -13.46 5.91 2.38
N LEU A 14 -13.15 4.62 2.28
CA LEU A 14 -13.58 3.77 1.16
C LEU A 14 -15.11 3.66 1.08
N ARG A 15 -15.78 3.49 2.23
CA ARG A 15 -17.25 3.45 2.28
C ARG A 15 -17.89 4.76 1.81
N GLN A 16 -17.28 5.89 2.13
CA GLN A 16 -17.76 7.20 1.66
C GLN A 16 -17.62 7.36 0.13
N ASN A 17 -16.71 6.61 -0.50
CA ASN A 17 -16.39 6.71 -1.93
C ASN A 17 -16.74 5.44 -2.73
N GLU A 18 -17.63 4.58 -2.20
CA GLU A 18 -17.92 3.23 -2.72
C GLU A 18 -18.32 3.16 -4.21
N LYS A 19 -18.75 4.26 -4.83
CA LYS A 19 -19.23 4.33 -6.21
C LYS A 19 -18.18 4.77 -7.23
N LYS A 20 -16.98 5.15 -6.77
CA LYS A 20 -15.89 5.63 -7.62
C LYS A 20 -14.75 4.60 -7.64
N PRO A 21 -13.93 4.59 -8.71
CA PRO A 21 -12.66 3.88 -8.65
C PRO A 21 -11.72 4.61 -7.67
N GLU A 22 -10.94 3.85 -6.90
CA GLU A 22 -10.03 4.40 -5.87
C GLU A 22 -8.56 4.21 -6.25
N ILE A 23 -7.73 5.21 -5.95
CA ILE A 23 -6.27 5.09 -6.04
C ILE A 23 -5.73 5.18 -4.61
N VAL A 24 -5.14 4.09 -4.13
CA VAL A 24 -4.51 4.04 -2.80
C VAL A 24 -3.00 4.12 -2.95
N ILE A 25 -2.40 5.14 -2.34
CA ILE A 25 -0.95 5.29 -2.26
C ILE A 25 -0.47 4.64 -0.96
N VAL A 26 0.50 3.74 -1.09
CA VAL A 26 1.09 2.98 0.02
C VAL A 26 2.58 3.31 0.09
N ASN A 27 3.03 3.80 1.23
CA ASN A 27 4.41 4.24 1.42
C ASN A 27 5.26 3.11 1.99
N ILE A 28 6.38 2.81 1.32
CA ILE A 28 7.32 1.77 1.71
C ILE A 28 8.64 2.43 2.07
N GLY A 29 8.90 2.49 3.38
CA GLY A 29 10.00 3.23 3.98
C GLY A 29 9.66 4.70 4.11
N SER A 30 8.72 5.05 4.99
CA SER A 30 8.38 6.46 5.23
C SER A 30 9.61 7.27 5.66
N THR A 31 9.76 8.45 5.07
CA THR A 31 10.96 9.32 5.19
C THR A 31 11.25 9.82 6.60
N VAL A 32 10.28 9.74 7.52
CA VAL A 32 10.37 10.30 8.87
C VAL A 32 10.58 9.22 9.94
N ASN A 33 9.95 8.05 9.81
CA ASN A 33 9.95 7.00 10.84
C ASN A 33 10.49 5.64 10.34
N GLY A 34 10.81 5.49 9.05
CA GLY A 34 11.17 4.19 8.46
C GLY A 34 10.02 3.17 8.49
N ALA A 35 8.79 3.64 8.72
CA ALA A 35 7.61 2.80 8.81
C ALA A 35 7.18 2.33 7.43
N ASN A 36 6.86 1.05 7.31
CA ASN A 36 6.27 0.47 6.12
C ASN A 36 4.76 0.38 6.35
N ASP A 37 3.98 0.91 5.41
CA ASP A 37 2.57 0.61 5.37
C ASP A 37 2.36 -0.89 5.17
N ASN A 38 1.37 -1.45 5.87
CA ASN A 38 1.04 -2.86 5.74
C ASN A 38 0.22 -3.07 4.45
N ILE A 39 0.90 -3.52 3.38
CA ILE A 39 0.27 -3.73 2.06
C ILE A 39 -0.85 -4.77 2.17
N ASP A 40 -0.65 -5.82 2.95
CA ASP A 40 -1.64 -6.89 3.08
C ASP A 40 -2.91 -6.43 3.80
N CYS A 41 -2.77 -5.56 4.81
CA CYS A 41 -3.88 -4.91 5.50
C CYS A 41 -4.65 -3.98 4.57
N VAL A 42 -3.96 -3.20 3.73
CA VAL A 42 -4.61 -2.33 2.73
C VAL A 42 -5.40 -3.16 1.72
N ILE A 43 -4.80 -4.22 1.18
CA ILE A 43 -5.46 -5.13 0.23
C ILE A 43 -6.69 -5.76 0.86
N GLN A 44 -6.57 -6.27 2.10
CA GLN A 44 -7.69 -6.87 2.80
C GLN A 44 -8.80 -5.84 3.05
N THR A 45 -8.44 -4.61 3.43
CA THR A 45 -9.40 -3.53 3.67
C THR A 45 -10.18 -3.14 2.40
N LEU A 46 -9.51 -3.10 1.25
CA LEU A 46 -10.16 -2.86 -0.05
C LEU A 46 -11.15 -3.98 -0.40
N LYS A 47 -10.73 -5.24 -0.23
CA LYS A 47 -11.60 -6.42 -0.45
C LYS A 47 -12.82 -6.40 0.47
N ASP A 48 -12.62 -6.18 1.76
CA ASP A 48 -13.69 -6.10 2.78
C ASP A 48 -14.64 -4.91 2.55
N SER A 49 -14.22 -3.92 1.77
CA SER A 49 -15.01 -2.75 1.39
C SER A 49 -15.73 -2.91 0.06
N GLY A 50 -15.62 -4.08 -0.60
CA GLY A 50 -16.32 -4.39 -1.85
C GLY A 50 -15.65 -3.82 -3.12
N PHE A 51 -14.37 -3.45 -3.04
CA PHE A 51 -13.62 -3.00 -4.20
C PHE A 51 -12.98 -4.20 -4.93
N ASP A 52 -13.50 -4.53 -6.10
CA ASP A 52 -12.88 -5.49 -7.02
C ASP A 52 -11.57 -4.96 -7.60
N HIS A 53 -10.68 -5.86 -8.07
CA HIS A 53 -9.38 -5.48 -8.66
C HIS A 53 -9.46 -4.44 -9.78
N ASN A 54 -10.56 -4.43 -10.53
CA ASN A 54 -10.74 -3.49 -11.65
C ASN A 54 -11.20 -2.11 -11.20
N ARG A 55 -11.46 -1.93 -9.89
CA ARG A 55 -12.01 -0.72 -9.29
C ARG A 55 -11.04 -0.02 -8.36
N PHE A 56 -9.83 -0.55 -8.17
CA PHE A 56 -8.80 0.12 -7.41
C PHE A 56 -7.43 -0.03 -8.06
N CYS A 57 -6.55 0.93 -7.79
CA CYS A 57 -5.13 0.83 -8.10
C CYS A 57 -4.34 1.08 -6.81
N ILE A 58 -3.42 0.17 -6.49
CA ILE A 58 -2.44 0.40 -5.42
C ILE A 58 -1.14 0.90 -6.06
N HIS A 59 -0.70 2.08 -5.66
CA HIS A 59 0.61 2.64 -6.01
C HIS A 59 1.53 2.53 -4.80
N CYS A 60 2.68 1.85 -4.96
CA CYS A 60 3.71 1.81 -3.91
C CYS A 60 4.76 2.90 -4.16
N ASP A 61 4.88 3.86 -3.24
CA ASP A 61 5.98 4.81 -3.19
C ASP A 61 7.14 4.20 -2.40
N CYS A 62 8.19 3.82 -3.10
CA CYS A 62 9.41 3.25 -2.54
C CYS A 62 10.60 4.18 -2.75
N SER A 63 10.40 5.51 -2.80
CA SER A 63 11.45 6.49 -3.15
C SER A 63 12.78 6.32 -2.41
N ILE A 64 12.79 5.92 -1.13
CA ILE A 64 14.03 5.76 -0.35
C ILE A 64 14.53 4.31 -0.23
N SER A 65 13.65 3.32 -0.39
CA SER A 65 13.94 1.91 -0.10
C SER A 65 13.78 0.97 -1.31
N GLY A 66 13.27 1.45 -2.43
CA GLY A 66 12.84 0.63 -3.57
C GLY A 66 13.95 -0.23 -4.18
N LEU A 67 15.20 0.24 -4.16
CA LEU A 67 16.35 -0.51 -4.66
C LEU A 67 16.89 -1.55 -3.66
N MET A 68 16.61 -1.39 -2.36
CA MET A 68 17.10 -2.30 -1.32
C MET A 68 16.08 -3.39 -0.95
N VAL A 69 14.79 -3.07 -1.01
CA VAL A 69 13.67 -3.97 -0.65
C VAL A 69 13.76 -5.37 -1.29
N PRO A 70 14.15 -5.54 -2.57
CA PRO A 70 14.26 -6.87 -3.18
C PRO A 70 15.35 -7.77 -2.58
N PHE A 71 16.35 -7.19 -1.92
CA PHE A 71 17.55 -7.90 -1.44
C PHE A 71 17.55 -8.16 0.07
N ILE A 72 16.58 -7.62 0.81
CA ILE A 72 16.45 -7.84 2.26
C ILE A 72 15.84 -9.24 2.49
N LYS A 73 16.55 -10.07 3.26
CA LYS A 73 16.18 -11.49 3.53
C LYS A 73 15.06 -11.69 4.56
N ALA A 74 14.64 -10.64 5.26
CA ALA A 74 13.60 -10.75 6.29
C ALA A 74 12.23 -11.08 5.67
N ASP A 75 11.32 -11.65 6.47
CA ASP A 75 9.87 -11.78 6.21
C ASP A 75 9.16 -10.40 6.10
N ALA A 76 9.88 -9.38 5.63
CA ALA A 76 9.35 -8.08 5.34
C ALA A 76 8.32 -8.22 4.21
N GLU A 77 7.20 -7.51 4.36
CA GLU A 77 6.17 -7.44 3.34
C GLU A 77 6.78 -7.02 2.00
N LYS A 78 6.85 -8.00 1.09
CA LYS A 78 7.51 -7.78 -0.20
C LYS A 78 6.59 -6.94 -1.08
N VAL A 79 7.12 -5.80 -1.53
CA VAL A 79 6.56 -5.05 -2.65
C VAL A 79 6.79 -5.89 -3.91
N THR A 80 5.75 -6.53 -4.41
CA THR A 80 5.83 -7.41 -5.59
C THR A 80 4.52 -7.38 -6.37
N PHE A 81 4.62 -7.38 -7.69
CA PHE A 81 3.46 -7.48 -8.59
C PHE A 81 2.75 -8.85 -8.55
N LYS A 82 3.22 -9.80 -7.72
CA LYS A 82 2.38 -10.95 -7.33
C LYS A 82 1.18 -10.53 -6.47
N LYS A 83 1.25 -9.37 -5.83
CA LYS A 83 0.15 -8.69 -5.14
C LYS A 83 -0.61 -7.77 -6.10
N PRO A 84 -1.85 -7.35 -5.78
CA PRO A 84 -2.68 -6.34 -6.48
C PRO A 84 -2.09 -4.93 -6.71
N ILE A 85 -0.78 -4.79 -6.88
CA ILE A 85 -0.10 -3.50 -7.03
C ILE A 85 -0.15 -3.10 -8.51
N GLY A 86 -0.66 -1.91 -8.81
CA GLY A 86 -0.75 -1.40 -10.17
C GLY A 86 0.51 -0.68 -10.62
N SER A 87 1.29 -0.11 -9.69
CA SER A 87 2.54 0.59 -10.00
C SER A 87 3.45 0.73 -8.79
N VAL A 88 4.74 0.90 -9.05
CA VAL A 88 5.78 1.16 -8.04
C VAL A 88 6.65 2.32 -8.53
N SER A 89 7.00 3.24 -7.63
CA SER A 89 8.00 4.27 -7.88
C SER A 89 9.24 4.05 -6.99
N THR A 90 10.42 4.42 -7.50
CA THR A 90 11.69 4.39 -6.77
C THR A 90 12.55 5.55 -7.25
N SER A 91 13.37 6.10 -6.36
CA SER A 91 14.42 7.06 -6.72
C SER A 91 15.78 6.35 -6.73
N CYS A 92 16.68 6.81 -7.59
CA CYS A 92 18.06 6.34 -7.69
C CYS A 92 19.01 7.39 -7.10
#